data_AF-A0ABD6EYU8-F1
#
_entry.id   AF-A0ABD6EYU8-F1
#
_cell.length_a   1.000
_cell.length_b   1.000
_cell.length_c   1.000
_cell.angle_alpha   90.00
_cell.angle_beta   90.00
_cell.angle_gamma   90.00
#
_symmetry.space_group_name_H-M   'P 1'
#
loop_
_entity.id
_entity.type
_entity.pdbx_description
1 polymer ?
#
loop_
_entity_poly.entity_id
_entity_poly.type
_entity_poly.pdbx_seq_one_letter_code
_entity_poly.pdbx_strand_id
1 'polypeptide(L)'
;MASGRKIASALVENRSQTPFWTWIRNKLLAVNRQPITPPPGLPGPDGKVVYHNNLRFPNSQSARDQPPPNVPGGVHHKLAENYYLDRDARRSVIPPNPLYASDGRTTRFGNAAGDEIKVEDAVKVNKGPHENFGLEAPTPGFGIEWKRNSSEELTTQKFDKNLRLLEKYDSYTSSN
;
A
#
# COMPACT_ATOMS: atom_id res chain seq x y z
N MET A 1 14.72 18.17 -11.78
CA MET A 1 13.47 18.42 -12.55
C MET A 1 13.24 19.92 -12.56
N ALA A 2 13.05 20.54 -13.72
CA ALA A 2 12.74 21.98 -13.76
C ALA A 2 11.43 22.20 -12.99
N SER A 3 11.48 22.95 -11.89
CA SER A 3 10.26 23.29 -11.17
C SER A 3 9.40 24.14 -12.11
N GLY A 4 8.19 23.66 -12.43
CA GLY A 4 7.29 24.39 -13.31
C GLY A 4 7.07 25.82 -12.83
N ARG A 5 6.73 26.72 -13.76
CA ARG A 5 6.49 28.14 -13.48
C ARG A 5 5.56 28.28 -12.27
N LYS A 6 5.96 29.06 -11.27
CA LYS A 6 5.17 29.38 -10.07
C LYS A 6 4.21 30.55 -10.36
N ILE A 7 3.14 30.70 -9.57
CA ILE A 7 2.21 31.84 -9.73
C ILE A 7 2.93 33.16 -9.45
N ALA A 8 3.78 33.17 -8.43
CA ALA A 8 4.60 34.31 -8.06
C ALA A 8 6.07 33.91 -7.88
N SER A 9 6.96 34.90 -7.94
CA SER A 9 8.38 34.70 -7.62
C SER A 9 8.56 34.29 -6.15
N ALA A 10 9.66 33.60 -5.85
CA ALA A 10 9.99 33.22 -4.48
C ALA A 10 10.23 34.43 -3.56
N LEU A 11 10.48 35.62 -4.14
CA LEU A 11 10.68 36.87 -3.42
C LEU A 11 9.37 37.50 -2.91
N VAL A 12 8.20 37.03 -3.38
CA VAL A 12 6.92 37.53 -2.89
C VAL A 12 6.71 37.04 -1.46
N GLU A 13 6.65 37.99 -0.54
CA GLU A 13 6.31 37.72 0.86
C GLU A 13 4.86 37.27 0.98
N ASN A 14 4.66 36.15 1.68
CA ASN A 14 3.33 35.63 1.94
C ASN A 14 2.64 36.44 3.01
N ARG A 15 1.34 36.66 2.84
CA ARG A 15 0.51 37.27 3.89
C ARG A 15 0.63 36.42 5.17
N SER A 16 1.22 37.02 6.20
CA SER A 16 1.36 36.44 7.53
C SER A 16 0.57 37.26 8.56
N GLN A 17 0.26 36.66 9.70
CA GLN A 17 -0.28 37.42 10.83
C GLN A 17 0.80 38.34 11.41
N THR A 18 0.42 39.37 12.15
CA THR A 18 1.40 40.24 12.82
C THR A 18 2.35 39.41 13.69
N PRO A 19 3.59 39.87 13.95
CA PRO A 19 4.57 39.12 14.72
C PRO A 19 4.04 38.66 16.10
N PHE A 20 3.22 39.50 16.74
CA PHE A 20 2.56 39.17 18.01
C PHE A 20 1.62 37.96 17.91
N TRP A 21 0.72 37.94 16.93
CA TRP A 21 -0.19 36.80 16.72
C TRP A 21 0.56 35.55 16.26
N THR A 22 1.60 35.71 15.44
CA THR A 22 2.50 34.61 15.06
C THR A 22 3.19 34.00 16.27
N TRP A 23 3.63 34.85 17.22
CA TRP A 23 4.20 34.41 18.49
C TRP A 23 3.17 33.68 19.36
N ILE A 24 1.97 34.22 19.54
CA ILE A 24 0.88 33.56 20.30
C ILE A 24 0.58 32.19 19.68
N ARG A 25 0.38 32.12 18.36
CA ARG A 25 0.11 30.87 17.63
C ARG A 25 1.23 29.85 17.85
N ASN A 26 2.49 30.25 17.68
CA ASN A 26 3.64 29.36 17.89
C ASN A 26 3.76 28.89 19.36
N LYS A 27 3.41 29.75 20.32
CA LYS A 27 3.44 29.43 21.75
C LYS A 27 2.34 28.42 22.11
N LEU A 28 1.10 28.65 21.67
CA LEU A 28 -0.04 27.77 21.92
C LEU A 28 0.12 26.41 21.23
N LEU A 29 0.61 26.41 19.98
CA LEU A 29 0.89 25.19 19.22
C LEU A 29 2.22 24.52 19.60
N ALA A 30 2.91 25.00 20.64
CA ALA A 30 4.10 24.34 21.15
C ALA A 30 5.24 24.15 20.12
N VAL A 31 5.29 25.00 19.10
CA VAL A 31 6.23 24.94 17.97
C VAL A 31 7.69 25.06 18.45
N ASN A 32 7.92 25.90 19.47
CA ASN A 32 9.23 26.15 20.08
C ASN A 32 9.32 25.57 21.52
N ARG A 33 8.90 24.32 21.74
CA ARG A 33 9.05 23.69 23.08
C ARG A 33 10.51 23.35 23.40
N GLN A 34 10.79 23.31 24.71
CA GLN A 34 12.07 22.86 25.26
C GLN A 34 12.32 21.38 24.89
N PRO A 35 13.60 20.95 24.81
CA PRO A 35 14.01 19.61 24.36
C PRO A 35 13.52 18.44 25.24
N ILE A 36 12.81 18.71 26.34
CA ILE A 36 12.35 17.72 27.31
C ILE A 36 11.13 16.93 26.79
N THR A 37 10.31 17.52 25.91
CA THR A 37 9.13 16.86 25.32
C THR A 37 9.24 16.89 23.80
N PRO A 38 8.98 15.78 23.08
CA PRO A 38 9.00 15.78 21.63
C PRO A 38 8.02 16.84 21.13
N PRO A 39 8.47 17.80 20.31
CA PRO A 39 7.63 18.89 19.86
C PRO A 39 6.54 18.33 18.91
N PRO A 40 5.31 18.85 18.94
CA PRO A 40 4.24 18.37 18.09
C PRO A 40 4.51 18.79 16.63
N GLY A 41 5.01 17.86 15.81
CA GLY A 41 5.29 18.09 14.40
C GLY A 41 6.52 17.32 13.92
N LEU A 42 6.83 17.43 12.63
CA LEU A 42 8.06 16.88 12.07
C LEU A 42 9.26 17.70 12.59
N PRO A 43 10.30 17.05 13.15
CA PRO A 43 11.48 17.75 13.63
C PRO A 43 12.23 18.38 12.44
N GLY A 44 12.53 19.68 12.53
CA GLY A 44 13.44 20.34 11.61
C GLY A 44 14.92 19.98 11.91
N PRO A 45 15.86 20.36 11.03
CA PRO A 45 17.30 20.13 11.23
C PRO A 45 17.84 20.67 12.57
N ASP A 46 17.23 21.75 13.07
CA ASP A 46 17.62 22.41 14.33
C ASP A 46 16.90 21.83 15.57
N GLY A 47 16.15 20.74 15.43
CA GLY A 47 15.33 20.14 16.51
C GLY A 47 14.09 20.95 16.91
N LYS A 48 13.89 22.14 16.32
CA LYS A 48 12.66 22.93 16.44
C LYS A 48 11.60 22.42 15.47
N VAL A 49 10.33 22.53 15.85
CA VAL A 49 9.23 22.30 14.91
C VAL A 49 9.00 23.55 14.08
N VAL A 50 8.76 23.36 12.79
CA VAL A 50 8.35 24.43 11.88
C VAL A 50 6.83 24.38 11.74
N TYR A 51 6.17 25.52 11.92
CA TYR A 51 4.75 25.60 11.62
C TYR A 51 4.52 25.59 10.11
N HIS A 52 3.88 24.54 9.61
CA HIS A 52 3.42 24.49 8.22
C HIS A 52 2.04 25.12 8.11
N ASN A 53 1.94 26.20 7.36
CA ASN A 53 0.67 26.86 7.12
C ASN A 53 -0.19 26.04 6.14
N ASN A 54 -1.43 25.75 6.51
CA ASN A 54 -2.38 25.01 5.68
C ASN A 54 -2.87 25.85 4.47
N LEU A 55 -2.71 27.16 4.52
CA LEU A 55 -3.07 28.05 3.42
C LEU A 55 -2.08 27.94 2.28
N ARG A 56 -2.61 27.96 1.06
CA ARG A 56 -1.80 27.91 -0.16
C ARG A 56 -1.50 29.33 -0.62
N PHE A 57 -0.22 29.60 -0.89
CA PHE A 57 0.25 30.92 -1.31
C PHE A 57 0.69 30.93 -2.78
N PRO A 58 0.78 32.10 -3.43
CA PRO A 58 1.18 32.19 -4.83
C PRO A 58 2.61 31.69 -5.10
N ASN A 59 3.55 31.93 -4.19
CA ASN A 59 4.95 31.51 -4.36
C ASN A 59 5.17 30.00 -4.17
N SER A 60 4.29 29.31 -3.42
CA SER A 60 4.38 27.87 -3.21
C SER A 60 3.67 27.05 -4.30
N GLN A 61 2.65 27.63 -4.94
CA GLN A 61 1.85 26.95 -5.96
C GLN A 61 2.42 27.09 -7.38
N SER A 62 2.24 26.06 -8.20
CA SER A 62 2.43 26.14 -9.64
C SER A 62 1.44 27.13 -10.27
N ALA A 63 1.88 27.78 -11.35
CA ALA A 63 1.06 28.67 -12.16
C ALA A 63 -0.23 27.98 -12.63
N ARG A 64 -1.29 28.77 -12.87
CA ARG A 64 -2.55 28.21 -13.41
C ARG A 64 -2.40 27.83 -14.88
N ASP A 65 -1.62 28.62 -15.59
CA ASP A 65 -1.21 28.35 -16.96
C ASP A 65 0.06 27.49 -16.96
N GLN A 66 0.05 26.40 -17.73
CA GLN A 66 1.14 25.43 -17.82
C GLN A 66 1.53 25.25 -19.29
N PRO A 67 2.82 25.09 -19.60
CA PRO A 67 3.25 24.82 -20.96
C PRO A 67 2.65 23.50 -21.46
N PRO A 68 2.46 23.35 -22.79
CA PRO A 68 1.97 22.10 -23.35
C PRO A 68 2.90 20.93 -22.96
N PRO A 69 2.36 19.82 -22.43
CA PRO A 69 3.17 18.69 -22.02
C PRO A 69 3.65 17.87 -23.23
N ASN A 70 4.86 17.31 -23.14
CA ASN A 70 5.34 16.27 -24.05
C ASN A 70 5.27 14.93 -23.32
N VAL A 71 4.17 14.20 -23.51
CA VAL A 71 3.91 12.93 -22.80
C VAL A 71 4.53 11.77 -23.60
N PRO A 72 5.29 10.86 -22.98
CA PRO A 72 5.81 9.69 -23.69
C PRO A 72 4.66 8.79 -24.16
N GLY A 73 4.86 8.14 -25.31
CA GLY A 73 3.93 7.14 -25.80
C GLY A 73 3.82 5.92 -24.89
N GLY A 74 2.73 5.15 -25.01
CA GLY A 74 2.60 3.87 -24.34
C GLY A 74 3.51 2.79 -24.96
N VAL A 75 3.66 1.66 -24.27
CA VAL A 75 4.52 0.52 -24.70
C VAL A 75 4.19 -0.03 -26.08
N HIS A 76 2.99 0.25 -26.58
CA HIS A 76 2.46 -0.20 -27.85
C HIS A 76 2.42 0.88 -28.95
N HIS A 77 3.01 2.06 -28.74
CA HIS A 77 3.22 3.04 -29.80
C HIS A 77 4.43 2.63 -30.67
N LYS A 78 4.31 1.48 -31.35
CA LYS A 78 5.33 0.88 -32.21
C LYS A 78 4.86 0.89 -33.66
N LEU A 79 5.80 1.10 -34.59
CA LEU A 79 5.53 1.14 -36.04
C LEU A 79 5.45 -0.26 -36.68
N ALA A 80 6.13 -1.25 -36.11
CA ALA A 80 6.17 -2.64 -36.59
C ALA A 80 6.00 -3.62 -35.42
N GLU A 81 5.71 -4.89 -35.73
CA GLU A 81 5.57 -5.99 -34.75
C GLU A 81 4.59 -5.65 -33.62
N ASN A 82 3.44 -5.08 -34.01
CA ASN A 82 2.45 -4.55 -33.07
C ASN A 82 1.03 -5.00 -33.42
N TYR A 83 0.89 -6.27 -33.78
CA TYR A 83 -0.39 -6.87 -34.11
C TYR A 83 -1.31 -6.83 -32.89
N TYR A 84 -2.56 -6.42 -33.11
CA TYR A 84 -3.53 -6.35 -32.03
C TYR A 84 -3.87 -7.74 -31.48
N LEU A 85 -3.80 -8.77 -32.34
CA LEU A 85 -4.05 -10.16 -31.98
C LEU A 85 -3.21 -10.63 -30.80
N ASP A 86 -1.91 -10.33 -30.80
CA ASP A 86 -0.96 -10.84 -29.80
C ASP A 86 -1.13 -10.20 -28.41
N ARG A 87 -1.88 -9.10 -28.31
CA ARG A 87 -2.09 -8.34 -27.06
C ARG A 87 -3.55 -8.23 -26.64
N ASP A 88 -4.49 -8.78 -27.41
CA ASP A 88 -5.92 -8.70 -27.08
C ASP A 88 -6.27 -9.72 -26.00
N ALA A 89 -5.92 -9.39 -24.74
CA ALA A 89 -6.24 -10.21 -23.58
C ALA A 89 -7.75 -10.40 -23.37
N ARG A 90 -8.61 -9.57 -23.99
CA ARG A 90 -10.06 -9.73 -23.90
C ARG A 90 -10.54 -10.96 -24.66
N ARG A 91 -9.80 -11.38 -25.70
CA ARG A 91 -10.09 -12.59 -26.48
C ARG A 91 -9.33 -13.81 -25.98
N SER A 92 -8.40 -13.66 -25.05
CA SER A 92 -7.72 -14.78 -24.38
C SER A 92 -8.51 -15.34 -23.19
N VAL A 93 -9.62 -14.71 -22.81
CA VAL A 93 -10.49 -15.20 -21.72
C VAL A 93 -11.24 -16.45 -22.21
N ILE A 94 -10.98 -17.57 -21.55
CA ILE A 94 -11.62 -18.87 -21.80
C ILE A 94 -12.80 -19.01 -20.81
N PRO A 95 -13.88 -19.73 -21.17
CA PRO A 95 -14.93 -20.09 -20.22
C PRO A 95 -14.37 -20.77 -18.95
N PRO A 96 -15.04 -20.64 -17.79
CA PRO A 96 -14.57 -21.26 -16.56
C PRO A 96 -14.58 -22.79 -16.67
N ASN A 97 -13.52 -23.43 -16.18
CA ASN A 97 -13.44 -24.89 -16.12
C ASN A 97 -14.35 -25.43 -15.01
N PRO A 98 -15.30 -26.35 -15.31
CA PRO A 98 -16.16 -26.93 -14.29
C PRO A 98 -15.39 -27.95 -13.43
N LEU A 99 -15.29 -27.70 -12.12
CA LEU A 99 -14.70 -28.65 -11.17
C LEU A 99 -15.62 -29.85 -10.89
N TYR A 100 -16.93 -29.64 -11.04
CA TYR A 100 -17.95 -30.67 -10.91
C TYR A 100 -19.02 -30.45 -11.97
N ALA A 101 -19.29 -31.47 -12.77
CA ALA A 101 -20.36 -31.48 -13.75
C ALA A 101 -21.16 -32.78 -13.62
N SER A 102 -22.46 -32.66 -13.39
CA SER A 102 -23.37 -33.81 -13.38
C SER A 102 -24.27 -33.72 -14.60
N ASP A 103 -24.17 -34.72 -15.47
CA ASP A 103 -25.22 -34.99 -16.44
C ASP A 103 -26.16 -36.06 -15.86
N GLY A 104 -27.40 -36.18 -16.36
CA GLY A 104 -28.42 -37.08 -15.80
C GLY A 104 -28.03 -38.57 -15.77
N ARG A 105 -26.87 -38.92 -16.33
CA ARG A 105 -26.30 -40.27 -16.42
C ARG A 105 -24.91 -40.42 -15.81
N THR A 106 -24.13 -39.35 -15.65
CA THR A 106 -22.71 -39.42 -15.25
C THR A 106 -22.26 -38.15 -14.52
N THR A 107 -21.46 -38.32 -13.47
CA THR A 107 -20.73 -37.23 -12.80
C THR A 107 -19.29 -37.18 -13.28
N ARG A 108 -18.78 -35.97 -13.54
CA ARG A 108 -17.39 -35.69 -13.91
C ARG A 108 -16.79 -34.70 -12.92
N PHE A 109 -15.54 -34.96 -12.55
CA PHE A 109 -14.76 -34.11 -11.65
C PHE A 109 -13.56 -33.57 -12.41
N GLY A 110 -13.28 -32.27 -12.27
CA GLY A 110 -12.21 -31.58 -12.98
C GLY A 110 -11.27 -30.86 -12.01
N ASN A 111 -10.00 -30.69 -12.41
CA ASN A 111 -9.06 -29.83 -11.69
C ASN A 111 -9.16 -28.36 -12.15
N ALA A 112 -8.45 -27.44 -11.48
CA ALA A 112 -8.41 -26.03 -11.89
C ALA A 112 -7.82 -25.80 -13.30
N ALA A 113 -7.01 -26.74 -13.80
CA ALA A 113 -6.44 -26.72 -15.15
C ALA A 113 -7.39 -27.27 -16.24
N GLY A 114 -8.51 -27.91 -15.85
CA GLY A 114 -9.48 -28.51 -16.77
C GLY A 114 -9.28 -30.02 -17.04
N ASP A 115 -8.32 -30.68 -16.40
CA ASP A 115 -8.10 -32.13 -16.55
C ASP A 115 -9.15 -32.93 -15.76
N GLU A 116 -9.64 -34.04 -16.34
CA GLU A 116 -10.58 -34.94 -15.67
C GLU A 116 -9.89 -35.74 -14.55
N ILE A 117 -10.45 -35.67 -13.34
CA ILE A 117 -10.00 -36.42 -12.16
C ILE A 117 -10.94 -37.60 -11.90
N LYS A 118 -10.37 -38.74 -11.47
CA LYS A 118 -11.16 -39.89 -11.00
C LYS A 118 -11.88 -39.55 -9.70
N VAL A 119 -13.06 -40.14 -9.50
CA VAL A 119 -13.90 -39.94 -8.30
C VAL A 119 -13.10 -40.16 -7.00
N GLU A 120 -12.24 -41.18 -6.98
CA GLU A 120 -11.40 -41.54 -5.81
C GLU A 120 -10.40 -40.44 -5.41
N ASP A 121 -9.91 -39.68 -6.38
CA ASP A 121 -8.95 -38.60 -6.17
C ASP A 121 -9.63 -37.25 -5.91
N ALA A 122 -10.87 -37.07 -6.40
CA ALA A 122 -11.72 -35.92 -6.09
C ALA A 122 -12.25 -35.93 -4.65
N VAL A 123 -12.38 -37.12 -4.04
CA VAL A 123 -12.94 -37.33 -2.68
C VAL A 123 -11.87 -37.33 -1.58
N LYS A 124 -10.56 -37.24 -1.91
CA LYS A 124 -9.49 -37.17 -0.90
C LYS A 124 -9.49 -35.83 -0.17
N VAL A 125 -10.26 -35.79 0.92
CA VAL A 125 -10.24 -34.78 1.97
C VAL A 125 -9.28 -35.27 3.07
N ASN A 126 -8.39 -34.40 3.53
CA ASN A 126 -7.41 -34.61 4.61
C ASN A 126 -6.21 -35.50 4.26
N LYS A 127 -5.29 -34.91 3.50
CA LYS A 127 -3.87 -35.12 3.75
C LYS A 127 -3.56 -34.65 5.18
N GLY A 128 -2.89 -35.49 5.97
CA GLY A 128 -2.84 -35.40 7.44
C GLY A 128 -2.33 -34.06 8.00
N PRO A 129 -2.21 -33.93 9.34
CA PRO A 129 -1.93 -32.66 10.02
C PRO A 129 -0.70 -31.89 9.49
N HIS A 130 0.27 -32.58 8.90
CA HIS A 130 1.48 -32.01 8.30
C HIS A 130 1.27 -31.36 6.92
N GLU A 131 0.19 -31.68 6.19
CA GLU A 131 -0.03 -31.24 4.81
C GLU A 131 -1.20 -30.25 4.63
N ASN A 132 -2.16 -30.19 5.56
CA ASN A 132 -3.30 -29.25 5.52
C ASN A 132 -3.42 -28.38 6.79
N PHE A 133 -2.30 -27.97 7.39
CA PHE A 133 -2.28 -27.11 8.58
C PHE A 133 -3.20 -27.60 9.73
N GLY A 134 -3.45 -28.91 9.84
CA GLY A 134 -4.37 -29.50 10.82
C GLY A 134 -5.87 -29.19 10.60
N LEU A 135 -6.27 -28.63 9.46
CA LEU A 135 -7.66 -28.29 9.14
C LEU A 135 -8.36 -29.44 8.41
N GLU A 136 -9.65 -29.66 8.70
CA GLU A 136 -10.46 -30.73 8.07
C GLU A 136 -10.86 -30.44 6.62
N ALA A 137 -10.65 -29.21 6.14
CA ALA A 137 -10.97 -28.78 4.79
C ALA A 137 -9.82 -27.94 4.21
N PRO A 138 -9.54 -28.01 2.90
CA PRO A 138 -8.55 -27.15 2.27
C PRO A 138 -9.03 -25.70 2.34
N THR A 139 -8.24 -24.83 2.97
CA THR A 139 -8.56 -23.39 3.03
C THR A 139 -7.95 -22.71 1.81
N PRO A 140 -8.73 -21.96 1.00
CA PRO A 140 -8.16 -21.27 -0.16
C PRO A 140 -7.14 -20.19 0.23
N GLY A 141 -6.02 -20.15 -0.48
CA GLY A 141 -4.95 -19.16 -0.27
C GLY A 141 -3.88 -19.61 0.72
N PHE A 142 -2.80 -18.84 0.80
CA PHE A 142 -1.77 -19.02 1.82
C PHE A 142 -2.07 -18.10 3.00
N GLY A 143 -1.80 -18.56 4.22
CA GLY A 143 -1.89 -17.70 5.41
C GLY A 143 -0.96 -16.50 5.27
N ILE A 144 -1.46 -15.31 5.55
CA ILE A 144 -0.68 -14.07 5.55
C ILE A 144 -0.57 -13.59 7.00
N GLU A 145 0.66 -13.25 7.42
CA GLU A 145 0.93 -12.65 8.72
C GLU A 145 1.34 -11.19 8.56
N TRP A 146 0.76 -10.32 9.38
CA TRP A 146 1.24 -8.95 9.51
C TRP A 146 2.43 -8.93 10.47
N LYS A 147 3.51 -8.25 10.09
CA LYS A 147 4.69 -8.08 10.96
C LYS A 147 4.76 -6.68 11.50
N ARG A 148 5.07 -6.58 12.78
CA ARG A 148 5.31 -5.32 13.46
C ARG A 148 6.57 -4.64 12.92
N ASN A 149 6.47 -3.35 12.57
CA ASN A 149 7.60 -2.52 12.16
C ASN A 149 8.03 -1.56 13.28
N SER A 150 8.90 -2.04 14.17
CA SER A 150 9.40 -1.28 15.33
C SER A 150 10.16 0.03 14.96
N SER A 151 10.57 0.20 13.70
CA SER A 151 11.31 1.39 13.28
C SER A 151 10.45 2.67 13.25
N GLU A 152 9.16 2.54 12.95
CA GLU A 152 8.22 3.66 12.73
C GLU A 152 7.31 3.92 13.94
N GLU A 153 7.43 3.11 14.97
CA GLU A 153 6.58 3.21 16.15
C GLU A 153 6.97 4.36 17.08
N LEU A 154 5.96 4.83 17.82
CA LEU A 154 6.15 5.75 18.93
C LEU A 154 7.10 5.14 19.95
N THR A 155 7.92 5.98 20.60
CA THR A 155 8.91 5.55 21.59
C THR A 155 8.31 4.70 22.71
N THR A 156 7.09 5.01 23.14
CA THR A 156 6.36 4.26 24.18
C THR A 156 6.05 2.82 23.75
N GLN A 157 5.59 2.63 22.53
CA GLN A 157 5.22 1.32 21.98
C GLN A 157 6.47 0.53 21.62
N LYS A 158 7.47 1.20 21.02
CA LYS A 158 8.73 0.62 20.58
C LYS A 158 9.47 -0.15 21.69
N PHE A 159 9.43 0.37 22.92
CA PHE A 159 10.10 -0.23 24.08
C PHE A 159 9.16 -1.02 25.00
N ASP A 160 7.88 -1.19 24.64
CA ASP A 160 6.95 -1.96 25.45
C ASP A 160 7.29 -3.45 25.41
N LYS A 161 7.55 -4.00 26.60
CA LYS A 161 7.89 -5.41 26.81
C LYS A 161 6.71 -6.33 26.47
N ASN A 162 5.48 -5.87 26.67
CA ASN A 162 4.29 -6.66 26.41
C ASN A 162 4.09 -6.85 24.90
N LEU A 163 4.21 -5.77 24.12
CA LEU A 163 4.13 -5.86 22.65
C LEU A 163 5.24 -6.73 22.09
N ARG A 164 6.47 -6.62 22.62
CA ARG A 164 7.58 -7.50 22.22
C ARG A 164 7.34 -8.97 22.60
N LEU A 165 6.65 -9.23 23.71
CA LEU A 165 6.27 -10.59 24.12
C LEU A 165 5.18 -11.16 23.20
N LEU A 166 4.23 -10.31 22.76
CA LEU A 166 3.15 -10.70 21.86
C LEU A 166 3.66 -11.11 20.48
N GLU A 167 4.76 -10.51 19.98
CA GLU A 167 5.42 -10.92 18.73
C GLU A 167 5.80 -12.41 18.69
N LYS A 168 6.02 -13.06 19.85
CA LYS A 168 6.29 -14.51 19.92
C LYS A 168 5.09 -15.35 19.48
N TYR A 169 3.88 -14.81 19.63
CA TYR A 169 2.61 -15.47 19.32
C TYR A 169 2.08 -15.09 17.94
N ASP A 170 2.67 -14.08 17.28
CA ASP A 170 2.29 -13.67 15.92
C ASP A 170 2.71 -14.70 14.85
N SER A 171 3.58 -15.65 15.19
CA SER A 171 3.98 -16.72 14.28
C SER A 171 3.02 -17.90 14.31
N TYR A 172 2.48 -18.27 13.14
CA TYR A 172 1.82 -19.57 12.92
C TYR A 172 2.77 -20.77 13.12
N THR A 173 4.09 -20.53 13.20
CA THR A 173 5.13 -21.56 13.23
C THR A 173 5.76 -21.80 14.62
N SER A 174 5.10 -21.40 15.72
CA SER A 174 5.55 -21.87 17.05
C SER A 174 5.28 -23.37 17.27
N SER A 175 4.63 -24.05 16.31
CA SER A 175 4.66 -25.50 16.17
C SER A 175 5.94 -25.95 15.46
N ASN A 176 7.08 -25.90 16.16
CA ASN A 176 8.20 -26.80 15.89
C ASN A 176 8.22 -27.85 16.99
#